data_AF-A0A7X2HNJ7-F1
#
_entry.id   AF-A0A7X2HNJ7-F1
#
_cell.length_a   1.000
_cell.length_b   1.000
_cell.length_c   1.000
_cell.angle_alpha   90.00
_cell.angle_beta   90.00
_cell.angle_gamma   90.00
#
_symmetry.space_group_name_H-M   'P 1'
#
loop_
_entity.id
_entity.type
_entity.pdbx_description
1 polymer ?
#
loop_
_entity_poly.entity_id
_entity_poly.type
_entity_poly.pdbx_seq_one_letter_code
_entity_poly.pdbx_strand_id
1 'polypeptide(L)'
;MQFSRLFSRVLISALLAACSFTSLTSDITLQGTLSQVGNFPFNYLALRTEDGALWKLDVSDENALLPLVNQRVIVSGTPGSDTTFSALSKHMLHVRSIEQVKR
;
A
#
# COMPACT_ATOMS: atom_id res chain seq x y z
N MET A 1 15.87 51.66 15.92
CA MET A 1 14.83 50.84 15.26
C MET A 1 15.44 49.53 14.81
N GLN A 2 15.50 48.51 15.68
CA GLN A 2 16.30 47.29 15.43
C GLN A 2 15.65 46.05 16.07
N PHE A 3 14.33 45.91 15.92
CA PHE A 3 13.58 44.78 16.50
C PHE A 3 12.86 43.90 15.46
N SER A 4 12.87 44.30 14.17
CA SER A 4 12.10 43.62 13.13
C SER A 4 12.77 42.39 12.51
N ARG A 5 14.05 42.12 12.80
CA ARG A 5 14.80 41.00 12.16
C ARG A 5 14.81 39.69 12.94
N LEU A 6 14.46 39.69 14.23
CA LEU A 6 14.51 38.49 15.07
C LEU A 6 13.23 37.64 14.96
N PHE A 7 12.06 38.26 14.75
CA PHE A 7 10.78 37.53 14.64
C PHE A 7 10.65 36.70 13.37
N SER A 8 11.30 37.11 12.28
CA SER A 8 11.22 36.39 11.00
C SER A 8 11.95 35.03 11.05
N ARG A 9 13.01 34.90 11.86
CA ARG A 9 13.79 33.65 11.95
C ARG A 9 13.17 32.59 12.86
N VAL A 10 12.37 32.97 13.85
CA VAL A 10 11.69 32.01 14.73
C VAL A 10 10.51 31.33 14.02
N LEU A 11 9.82 32.07 13.15
CA LEU A 11 8.65 31.59 12.41
C LEU A 11 9.00 30.53 11.36
N ILE A 12 10.20 30.61 10.77
CA ILE A 12 10.68 29.62 9.78
C ILE A 12 11.01 28.29 10.46
N SER A 13 11.58 28.32 11.68
CA SER A 13 11.92 27.10 12.42
C SER A 13 10.69 26.31 12.90
N ALA A 14 9.55 26.98 13.12
CA ALA A 14 8.30 26.31 13.47
C ALA A 14 7.65 25.61 12.27
N LEU A 15 7.82 26.13 11.05
CA LEU A 15 7.26 25.52 9.84
C LEU A 15 7.98 24.22 9.45
N LEU A 16 9.31 24.14 9.62
CA LEU A 16 10.06 22.90 9.34
C LEU A 16 9.68 21.75 10.28
N ALA A 17 9.32 22.05 11.53
CA ALA A 17 8.92 21.04 12.52
C ALA A 17 7.57 20.39 12.21
N ALA A 18 6.72 21.03 11.40
CA ALA A 18 5.41 20.50 10.98
C ALA A 18 5.48 19.63 9.72
N CYS A 19 6.63 19.52 9.04
CA CYS A 19 6.83 18.57 7.95
C CYS A 19 7.51 17.26 8.39
N SER A 20 7.76 17.11 9.70
CA SER A 20 8.17 15.85 10.33
C SER A 20 6.98 14.90 10.55
N PHE A 21 5.89 15.04 9.78
CA PHE A 21 4.97 13.93 9.63
C PHE A 21 5.70 12.91 8.78
N THR A 22 6.37 11.98 9.47
CA THR A 22 6.41 10.60 9.02
C THR A 22 5.03 10.29 8.50
N SER A 23 4.87 10.30 7.18
CA SER A 23 3.69 9.76 6.53
C SER A 23 3.72 8.28 6.87
N LEU A 24 3.18 7.94 8.06
CA LEU A 24 2.75 6.59 8.35
C LEU A 24 1.66 6.34 7.34
N THR A 25 2.07 5.79 6.20
CA THR A 25 1.17 5.27 5.21
C THR A 25 0.26 4.31 5.97
N SER A 26 -0.98 4.74 6.19
CA SER A 26 -1.88 4.07 7.10
C SER A 26 -2.25 2.71 6.51
N ASP A 27 -2.38 1.71 7.38
CA ASP A 27 -2.85 0.39 6.96
C ASP A 27 -4.23 0.54 6.32
N ILE A 28 -4.38 0.06 5.09
CA ILE A 28 -5.66 -0.03 4.40
C ILE A 28 -6.16 -1.45 4.44
N THR A 29 -7.49 -1.60 4.48
CA THR A 29 -8.16 -2.89 4.39
C THR A 29 -8.93 -2.93 3.08
N LEU A 30 -8.67 -3.94 2.27
CA LEU A 30 -9.30 -4.15 0.97
C LEU A 30 -10.01 -5.50 0.97
N GLN A 31 -11.20 -5.54 0.39
CA GLN A 31 -11.94 -6.76 0.19
C GLN A 31 -12.05 -7.05 -1.31
N GLY A 32 -11.75 -8.29 -1.69
CA GLY A 32 -11.73 -8.65 -3.09
C GLY A 32 -11.57 -10.15 -3.31
N THR A 33 -11.39 -10.52 -4.57
CA THR A 33 -11.05 -11.88 -4.96
C THR A 33 -9.54 -11.97 -5.16
N LEU A 34 -8.90 -12.91 -4.49
CA LEU A 34 -7.48 -13.18 -4.71
C LEU A 34 -7.32 -13.83 -6.09
N SER A 35 -6.40 -13.34 -6.90
CA SER A 35 -6.15 -13.82 -8.26
C SER A 35 -4.65 -13.89 -8.51
N GLN A 36 -4.24 -14.82 -9.35
CA GLN A 36 -2.86 -14.89 -9.82
C GLN A 36 -2.78 -14.25 -11.21
N VAL A 37 -1.88 -13.28 -11.37
CA VAL A 37 -1.74 -12.50 -12.60
C VAL A 37 -0.33 -12.71 -13.16
N GLY A 38 -0.22 -12.77 -14.49
CA GLY A 38 1.03 -13.04 -15.18
C GLY A 38 1.12 -14.47 -15.71
N ASN A 39 2.31 -14.87 -16.13
CA ASN A 39 2.56 -16.18 -16.72
C ASN A 39 3.88 -16.73 -16.18
N PHE A 40 3.99 -18.06 -15.99
CA PHE A 40 5.21 -18.65 -15.43
C PHE A 40 6.44 -18.30 -16.28
N PRO A 41 7.57 -17.86 -15.69
CA PRO A 41 7.87 -17.77 -14.25
C PRO A 41 7.58 -16.40 -13.61
N PHE A 42 6.96 -15.46 -14.34
CA PHE A 42 6.65 -14.10 -13.90
C PHE A 42 5.16 -13.96 -13.55
N ASN A 43 4.73 -14.67 -12.51
CA ASN A 43 3.42 -14.58 -11.90
C ASN A 43 3.51 -13.83 -10.56
N TYR A 44 2.43 -13.14 -10.19
CA TYR A 44 2.30 -12.49 -8.89
C TYR A 44 0.86 -12.62 -8.39
N LEU A 45 0.69 -12.52 -7.08
CA LEU A 45 -0.64 -12.47 -6.47
C LEU A 45 -1.20 -11.06 -6.54
N ALA A 46 -2.47 -10.95 -6.92
CA ALA A 46 -3.20 -9.70 -6.96
C ALA A 46 -4.57 -9.85 -6.30
N LEU A 47 -5.01 -8.80 -5.62
CA LEU A 47 -6.37 -8.67 -5.14
C LEU A 47 -7.18 -7.86 -6.16
N ARG A 48 -8.26 -8.46 -6.66
CA ARG A 48 -9.25 -7.75 -7.47
C ARG A 48 -10.41 -7.31 -6.58
N THR A 49 -10.52 -6.02 -6.34
CA THR A 49 -11.59 -5.41 -5.56
C THR A 49 -12.89 -5.31 -6.38
N GLU A 50 -14.02 -5.10 -5.72
CA GLU A 50 -15.34 -5.05 -6.40
C GLU A 50 -15.50 -3.88 -7.37
N ASP A 51 -14.80 -2.78 -7.12
CA ASP A 51 -14.71 -1.61 -8.00
C ASP A 51 -13.87 -1.87 -9.26
N GLY A 52 -13.31 -3.08 -9.40
CA GLY A 52 -12.50 -3.50 -10.53
C GLY A 52 -11.03 -3.08 -10.44
N ALA A 53 -10.59 -2.46 -9.34
CA ALA A 53 -9.18 -2.17 -9.14
C ALA A 53 -8.38 -3.47 -8.90
N LEU A 54 -7.14 -3.47 -9.39
CA LEU A 54 -6.19 -4.56 -9.22
C LEU A 54 -5.04 -4.09 -8.35
N TRP A 55 -4.88 -4.75 -7.22
CA TRP A 55 -3.83 -4.49 -6.24
C TRP A 55 -2.83 -5.63 -6.26
N LYS A 56 -1.58 -5.35 -6.61
CA LYS A 56 -0.50 -6.33 -6.46
C LYS A 56 -0.25 -6.56 -4.98
N LEU A 57 -0.28 -7.81 -4.54
CA LEU A 57 0.00 -8.18 -3.17
C LEU A 57 1.47 -8.52 -3.04
N ASP A 58 2.14 -7.83 -2.13
CA ASP A 58 3.49 -8.18 -1.69
C ASP A 58 3.37 -8.95 -0.38
N VAL A 59 3.71 -10.24 -0.45
CA VAL A 59 3.53 -11.22 0.61
C VAL A 59 4.83 -12.01 0.78
N SER A 60 5.21 -12.28 2.02
CA SER A 60 6.46 -13.01 2.30
C SER A 60 6.45 -14.45 1.81
N ASP A 61 5.26 -15.08 1.72
CA ASP A 61 5.10 -16.44 1.22
C ASP A 61 3.87 -16.53 0.30
N GLU A 62 4.11 -16.47 -1.01
CA GLU A 62 3.06 -16.62 -2.02
C GLU A 62 2.46 -18.03 -2.02
N ASN A 63 3.24 -19.07 -1.67
CA ASN A 63 2.79 -20.46 -1.75
C ASN A 63 1.70 -20.76 -0.73
N ALA A 64 1.78 -20.15 0.46
CA ALA A 64 0.75 -20.25 1.49
C ALA A 64 -0.61 -19.68 1.04
N LEU A 65 -0.62 -18.78 0.06
CA LEU A 65 -1.81 -18.11 -0.43
C LEU A 65 -2.36 -18.71 -1.74
N LEU A 66 -1.64 -19.64 -2.38
CA LEU A 66 -2.13 -20.36 -3.55
C LEU A 66 -3.48 -21.06 -3.32
N PRO A 67 -3.76 -21.70 -2.16
CA PRO A 67 -5.07 -22.29 -1.89
C PRO A 67 -6.23 -21.29 -1.82
N LEU A 68 -5.91 -20.02 -1.52
CA LEU A 68 -6.86 -18.92 -1.41
C LEU A 68 -7.13 -18.24 -2.76
N VAL A 69 -6.43 -18.63 -3.84
CA VAL A 69 -6.64 -18.08 -5.18
C VAL A 69 -8.07 -18.40 -5.65
N ASN A 70 -8.69 -17.42 -6.30
CA ASN A 70 -10.10 -17.37 -6.69
C ASN A 70 -11.10 -17.35 -5.52
N GLN A 71 -10.63 -17.14 -4.29
CA GLN A 71 -11.51 -16.97 -3.13
C GLN A 71 -11.66 -15.51 -2.74
N ARG A 72 -12.78 -15.22 -2.07
CA ARG A 72 -13.03 -13.90 -1.51
C ARG A 72 -12.25 -13.74 -0.22
N VAL A 73 -11.41 -12.71 -0.16
CA VAL A 73 -10.52 -12.44 0.96
C VAL A 73 -10.63 -10.97 1.38
N ILE A 74 -10.33 -10.72 2.64
CA ILE A 74 -10.08 -9.39 3.20
C ILE A 74 -8.58 -9.32 3.47
N VAL A 75 -7.92 -8.33 2.87
CA VAL A 75 -6.48 -8.12 2.97
C VAL A 75 -6.25 -6.79 3.65
N SER A 76 -5.42 -6.78 4.68
CA SER A 76 -4.96 -5.54 5.31
C SER A 76 -3.46 -5.38 5.12
N GLY A 77 -3.03 -4.14 4.87
CA GLY A 77 -1.64 -3.87 4.57
C GLY A 77 -1.34 -2.40 4.34
N THR A 78 -0.06 -2.09 4.19
CA THR A 78 0.37 -0.73 3.85
C THR A 78 0.48 -0.61 2.34
N PRO A 79 -0.14 0.40 1.71
CA PRO A 79 0.03 0.60 0.27
C PRO A 79 1.49 0.93 -0.04
N GLY A 80 2.07 0.16 -0.96
CA GLY A 80 3.41 0.36 -1.48
C GLY A 80 3.40 1.19 -2.75
N SER A 81 4.51 1.86 -3.03
CA SER A 81 4.80 2.44 -4.35
C SER A 81 5.75 1.51 -5.07
N ASP A 82 5.24 0.77 -6.06
CA ASP A 82 6.09 -0.11 -6.88
C ASP A 82 6.88 0.77 -7.87
N THR A 83 8.15 1.04 -7.57
CA THR A 83 9.02 1.84 -8.47
C THR A 83 9.59 1.00 -9.61
N THR A 84 9.35 -0.31 -9.61
CA THR A 84 10.05 -1.26 -10.48
C THR A 84 9.17 -1.87 -11.57
N PHE A 85 7.83 -1.84 -11.46
CA PHE A 85 6.92 -2.40 -12.47
C PHE A 85 6.11 -1.31 -13.18
N SER A 86 6.53 -1.02 -14.41
CA SER A 86 5.93 -0.01 -15.30
C SER A 86 4.50 -0.38 -15.74
N ALA A 87 3.62 0.62 -15.68
CA ALA A 87 2.38 0.80 -16.44
C ALA A 87 1.10 -0.01 -16.11
N LEU A 88 1.13 -1.13 -15.38
CA LEU A 88 -0.10 -1.94 -15.18
C LEU A 88 -0.64 -2.02 -13.74
N SER A 89 0.21 -1.93 -12.71
CA SER A 89 -0.21 -1.99 -11.31
C SER A 89 0.03 -0.65 -10.63
N LYS A 90 -0.95 0.25 -10.74
CA LYS A 90 -0.92 1.56 -10.05
C LYS A 90 -0.97 1.40 -8.51
N HIS A 91 -1.30 0.21 -8.02
CA HIS A 91 -1.57 -0.07 -6.63
C HIS A 91 -0.85 -1.35 -6.18
N MET A 92 0.09 -1.22 -5.24
CA MET A 92 0.77 -2.32 -4.56
C MET A 92 0.37 -2.28 -3.08
N LEU A 93 0.21 -3.44 -2.45
CA LEU A 93 -0.14 -3.58 -1.04
C LEU A 93 0.85 -4.54 -0.37
N HIS A 94 1.61 -4.05 0.60
CA HIS A 94 2.40 -4.89 1.49
C HIS A 94 1.46 -5.51 2.52
N VAL A 95 1.19 -6.80 2.35
CA VAL A 95 0.17 -7.51 3.12
C VAL A 95 0.68 -7.80 4.53
N ARG A 96 -0.10 -7.41 5.53
CA ARG A 96 0.11 -7.76 6.94
C ARG A 96 -0.77 -8.90 7.39
N SER A 97 -2.03 -8.89 6.95
CA SER A 97 -2.98 -9.96 7.24
C SER A 97 -3.85 -10.23 6.02
N ILE A 98 -4.22 -11.49 5.87
CA ILE A 98 -5.17 -11.95 4.86
C ILE A 98 -6.10 -12.96 5.49
N GLU A 99 -7.39 -12.69 5.39
CA GLU A 99 -8.44 -13.54 5.95
C GLU A 99 -9.42 -13.94 4.86
N GLN A 100 -9.78 -15.21 4.83
CA GLN A 100 -10.82 -15.69 3.93
C GLN A 100 -12.19 -15.27 4.46
N VAL A 101 -13.02 -14.71 3.58
CA VAL A 101 -14.42 -14.47 3.90
C VAL A 101 -15.14 -15.82 3.84
N LYS A 102 -15.33 -16.46 5.00
CA LYS A 102 -16.18 -17.66 5.11
C LYS A 102 -17.61 -17.28 4.74
N ARG A 103 -18.19 -18.07 3.84
CA ARG A 103 -19.57 -17.96 3.38
C ARG A 103 -20.54 -18.49 4.43
#